data_AF-A0A1S8TGB0-F1
#
_entry.id   AF-A0A1S8TGB0-F1
#
_cell.length_a   1.000
_cell.length_b   1.000
_cell.length_c   1.000
_cell.angle_alpha   90.00
_cell.angle_beta   90.00
_cell.angle_gamma   90.00
#
_symmetry.space_group_name_H-M   'P 1'
#
loop_
_entity.id
_entity.type
_entity.pdbx_description
1 polymer ?
#
loop_
_entity_poly.entity_id
_entity_poly.type
_entity_poly.pdbx_seq_one_letter_code
_entity_poly.pdbx_strand_id
1 'polypeptide(L)' 'MDFLSKELAKSIVEKTMNVVDYNINIMNENCVIIASGNKERIGTIHEGSIIVLQRKSEFNVDENERRTASKVS' A
#
# COMPACT_ATOMS: atom_id res chain seq x y z
N MET A 1 -13.52 -14.18 -1.48
CA MET A 1 -13.12 -14.48 -2.87
C MET A 1 -12.18 -13.36 -3.25
N ASP A 2 -10.88 -13.62 -3.17
CA ASP A 2 -9.88 -12.59 -3.45
C ASP A 2 -9.91 -12.36 -4.96
N PHE A 3 -10.41 -11.20 -5.39
CA PHE A 3 -10.55 -10.84 -6.81
C PHE A 3 -9.18 -10.76 -7.52
N LEU A 4 -8.10 -10.75 -6.75
CA LEU A 4 -6.73 -10.61 -7.22
C LEU A 4 -5.83 -11.66 -6.54
N SER A 5 -5.25 -12.57 -7.31
CA SER A 5 -4.26 -13.51 -6.77
C SER A 5 -2.93 -12.80 -6.48
N LYS A 6 -2.14 -13.34 -5.53
CA LYS A 6 -0.80 -12.80 -5.21
C LYS A 6 0.12 -12.74 -6.42
N GLU A 7 0.04 -13.74 -7.30
CA GLU A 7 0.83 -13.81 -8.53
C GLU A 7 0.44 -12.72 -9.51
N LEU A 8 -0.86 -12.46 -9.68
CA LEU A 8 -1.35 -11.39 -10.53
C LEU A 8 -0.98 -10.01 -9.95
N ALA A 9 -1.16 -9.82 -8.64
CA ALA A 9 -0.76 -8.58 -7.95
C ALA A 9 0.73 -8.30 -8.15
N LYS A 10 1.58 -9.32 -8.01
CA LYS A 10 3.03 -9.21 -8.27
C LYS A 10 3.31 -8.81 -9.71
N SER A 11 2.66 -9.45 -10.69
CA SER A 11 2.84 -9.12 -12.11
C SER A 11 2.42 -7.68 -12.43
N ILE A 12 1.36 -7.19 -11.81
CA ILE A 12 0.93 -5.79 -11.97
C ILE A 12 1.99 -4.85 -11.41
N VAL A 13 2.46 -5.06 -10.17
CA VAL A 13 3.49 -4.23 -9.55
C VAL A 13 4.76 -4.18 -10.42
N GLU A 14 5.26 -5.34 -10.86
CA GLU A 14 6.44 -5.43 -11.71
C GLU A 14 6.26 -4.66 -13.04
N LYS A 15 5.12 -4.84 -13.71
CA LYS A 15 4.84 -4.15 -14.98
C LYS A 15 4.66 -2.64 -14.78
N THR A 16 3.98 -2.21 -13.73
CA THR A 16 3.73 -0.80 -13.46
C THR A 16 5.03 -0.07 -13.12
N MET A 17 5.91 -0.66 -12.30
CA MET A 17 7.21 -0.05 -11.97
C MET A 17 8.17 0.04 -13.16
N ASN A 18 7.97 -0.75 -14.21
CA ASN A 18 8.70 -0.56 -15.47
C ASN A 18 8.26 0.71 -16.23
N VAL A 19 7.11 1.28 -15.87
CA VAL A 19 6.53 2.48 -16.51
C VAL A 19 6.67 3.71 -15.61
N VAL A 20 6.64 3.54 -14.29
CA VAL A 20 6.70 4.63 -13.32
C VAL A 20 7.90 4.50 -12.38
N ASP A 21 8.58 5.61 -12.12
CA ASP A 21 9.76 5.65 -11.23
C ASP A 21 9.37 5.76 -9.74
N TYR A 22 8.34 5.02 -9.33
CA TYR A 22 7.80 5.04 -7.98
C TYR A 22 7.53 3.62 -7.49
N ASN A 23 7.74 3.39 -6.19
CA ASN A 23 7.40 2.11 -5.56
C ASN A 23 5.88 1.94 -5.45
N ILE A 24 5.37 0.86 -6.06
CA ILE A 24 3.94 0.53 -6.08
C ILE A 24 3.64 -0.56 -5.06
N ASN A 25 2.52 -0.41 -4.35
CA ASN A 25 1.99 -1.39 -3.40
C ASN A 25 0.57 -1.78 -3.77
N ILE A 26 0.24 -3.06 -3.63
CA ILE A 26 -1.12 -3.59 -3.74
C ILE A 26 -1.45 -4.27 -2.41
N MET A 27 -2.64 -4.00 -1.85
CA MET A 27 -3.11 -4.55 -0.58
C MET A 27 -4.45 -5.28 -0.76
N ASN A 28 -4.77 -6.20 0.14
CA ASN A 28 -6.10 -6.81 0.25
C ASN A 28 -7.05 -5.95 1.11
N GLU A 29 -8.29 -6.38 1.28
CA GLU A 29 -9.32 -5.69 2.06
C GLU A 29 -8.96 -5.53 3.55
N ASN A 30 -8.09 -6.40 4.06
CA ASN A 30 -7.55 -6.31 5.41
C ASN A 30 -6.32 -5.38 5.50
N CYS A 31 -6.06 -4.61 4.44
CA CYS A 31 -4.96 -3.65 4.34
C CYS A 31 -3.56 -4.27 4.45
N VAL A 32 -3.46 -5.57 4.23
CA VAL A 32 -2.20 -6.30 4.17
C VAL A 32 -1.65 -6.17 2.76
N ILE A 33 -0.41 -5.70 2.64
CA ILE A 33 0.27 -5.59 1.36
C ILE A 33 0.53 -7.01 0.82
N ILE A 34 -0.05 -7.31 -0.34
CA ILE A 34 0.07 -8.61 -1.03
C ILE A 34 1.09 -8.57 -2.17
N ALA A 35 1.45 -7.39 -2.68
CA ALA A 35 2.55 -7.18 -3.62
C ALA A 35 3.14 -5.78 -3.44
N SER A 36 4.46 -5.66 -3.58
CA SER A 36 5.17 -4.38 -3.45
C SER A 36 6.48 -4.39 -4.23
N GLY A 37 6.90 -3.23 -4.72
CA GLY A 37 8.26 -3.02 -5.22
C GLY A 37 9.32 -3.10 -4.13
N ASN A 38 8.95 -2.81 -2.88
CA ASN A 38 9.76 -3.11 -1.71
C ASN A 38 9.27 -4.43 -1.07
N LYS A 39 10.03 -5.51 -1.28
CA LYS A 39 9.68 -6.85 -0.78
C LYS A 39 9.54 -6.92 0.74
N GLU A 40 10.24 -6.07 1.49
CA GLU A 40 10.14 -6.01 2.96
C GLU A 40 8.75 -5.56 3.44
N ARG A 41 7.97 -4.93 2.56
CA ARG A 41 6.60 -4.47 2.85
C ARG A 41 5.56 -5.57 2.69
N ILE A 42 5.85 -6.66 1.99
CA ILE A 42 4.87 -7.73 1.74
C ILE A 42 4.51 -8.40 3.08
N GLY A 43 3.21 -8.51 3.37
CA GLY A 43 2.71 -9.04 4.64
C GLY A 43 2.61 -8.00 5.76
N THR A 44 3.09 -6.77 5.54
CA THR A 44 2.89 -5.66 6.48
C THR A 44 1.54 -4.98 6.24
N ILE A 45 0.96 -4.41 7.30
CA ILE A 45 -0.18 -3.52 7.18
C ILE A 45 0.34 -2.17 6.69
N HIS A 46 -0.33 -1.59 5.70
CA HIS A 46 0.00 -0.24 5.26
C HIS A 46 -0.46 0.78 6.32
N GLU A 47 0.47 1.58 6.87
CA GLU A 47 0.19 2.51 7.97
C GLU A 47 -0.89 3.56 7.61
N GLY A 48 -0.97 3.98 6.34
CA GLY A 48 -2.05 4.87 5.87
C GLY A 48 -3.45 4.25 5.95
N SER A 49 -3.54 2.92 6.06
CA SER A 49 -4.80 2.20 6.09
C SER A 49 -5.48 2.18 7.46
N ILE A 50 -4.76 2.41 8.56
CA ILE A 50 -5.37 2.56 9.88
C ILE A 50 -6.33 3.76 9.87
N ILE A 51 -5.95 4.83 9.17
CA ILE A 51 -6.75 6.05 9.03
C ILE A 51 -7.95 5.81 8.10
N VAL A 52 -7.77 5.07 7.00
CA VAL A 52 -8.83 4.76 6.03
C VAL A 52 -9.86 3.76 6.58
N LEU A 53 -9.43 2.74 7.33
CA LEU A 53 -10.32 1.79 8.00
C LEU A 53 -11.19 2.48 9.06
N GLN A 54 -10.66 3.50 9.73
CA GLN A 54 -11.44 4.33 10.67
C GLN A 54 -12.40 5.30 9.97
N ARG A 55 -12.05 5.82 8.78
CA ARG A 55 -12.82 6.87 8.09
C ARG A 55 -13.75 6.39 6.97
N LYS A 56 -13.55 5.21 6.39
CA LYS A 56 -14.28 4.70 5.20
C LYS A 56 -14.33 5.69 4.01
N SER A 57 -13.40 6.64 3.92
CA SER A 57 -13.31 7.65 2.85
C SER A 57 -11.88 7.73 2.30
N GLU A 58 -11.74 8.16 1.05
CA GLU A 58 -10.43 8.44 0.43
C GLU A 58 -9.61 9.40 1.31
N PHE A 59 -8.32 9.11 1.48
CA PHE A 59 -7.38 9.94 2.23
C PHE A 59 -6.15 10.20 1.35
N ASN A 60 -5.98 11.45 0.91
CA ASN A 60 -4.77 11.90 0.21
C ASN A 60 -3.79 12.45 1.24
N VAL A 61 -2.60 11.84 1.33
CA VAL A 61 -1.50 12.35 2.18
C VAL A 61 -0.64 13.27 1.33
N ASP A 62 -0.80 14.58 1.52
CA ASP A 62 0.11 15.60 0.99
C ASP A 62 1.40 15.63 1.85
N GLU A 63 2.51 16.06 1.26
CA GLU A 63 3.88 16.02 1.80
C GLU A 63 4.01 16.73 3.17
N ASN A 64 3.10 17.67 3.47
CA ASN A 64 3.03 18.37 4.76
C ASN A 64 2.52 17.51 5.94
N GLU A 65 1.85 16.38 5.71
CA GLU A 65 1.25 15.57 6.78
C GLU A 65 2.14 14.41 7.29
N ARG A 66 3.33 14.21 6.70
CA ARG A 66 4.32 13.21 7.18
C ARG A 66 4.67 13.34 8.67
N ARG A 67 4.46 14.52 9.26
CA ARG A 67 4.90 14.85 10.61
C ARG A 67 4.03 14.25 11.73
N THR A 68 2.83 13.76 11.42
CA THR A 68 1.95 13.16 12.44
C THR A 68 2.14 11.64 12.56
N ALA A 69 2.53 10.97 11.47
CA ALA A 69 2.88 9.54 11.51
C ALA A 69 4.22 9.27 12.21
N SER A 70 5.18 10.21 12.14
CA SER A 70 6.49 10.08 12.78
C SER A 70 6.50 10.25 14.31
N LYS A 71 5.37 10.57 14.95
CA LYS A 71 5.29 10.79 16.41
C LYS A 71 4.90 9.54 17.22
N VAL A 72 4.66 8.43 16.55
CA VAL A 72 4.48 7.13 17.20
C VAL A 72 5.67 6.26 16.81
N SER A 73 6.86 6.73 17.18
CA SER A 73 8.13 5.99 17.13
C SER A 73 8.12 4.81 18.09
#